data_AF-A0A855KA11-F1
#
_entry.id   AF-A0A855KA11-F1
#
_cell.length_a   1.000
_cell.length_b   1.000
_cell.length_c   1.000
_cell.angle_alpha   90.00
_cell.angle_beta   90.00
_cell.angle_gamma   90.00
#
_symmetry.space_group_name_H-M   'P 1'
#
loop_
_entity.id
_entity.type
_entity.pdbx_description
1 polymer ?
#
loop_
_entity_poly.entity_id
_entity_poly.type
_entity_poly.pdbx_seq_one_letter_code
_entity_poly.pdbx_strand_id
1 'polypeptide(L)'
;MLNGVGGRTVTEAKASISYAEAMAWVAYRNKHGSFNLASRAEQMGAIVALQVHRMGGGNAELVDFMPHHQKTGVSLETAMAEWV
;
A
#
# COMPACT_ATOMS: atom_id res chain seq x y z
N MET A 1 12.46 7.16 -1.40
CA MET A 1 12.58 8.64 -1.36
C MET A 1 11.83 9.11 -0.12
N LEU A 2 12.49 9.80 0.81
CA LEU A 2 11.80 10.53 1.88
C LEU A 2 11.15 11.73 1.17
N ASN A 3 9.85 11.95 1.33
CA ASN A 3 9.09 12.97 0.57
C ASN A 3 9.42 14.41 0.99
N GLY A 4 10.67 14.70 1.39
CA GLY A 4 11.12 16.03 1.83
C GLY A 4 10.59 16.46 3.19
N VAL A 5 9.82 15.61 3.89
CA VAL A 5 9.30 15.91 5.23
C VAL A 5 10.47 16.05 6.19
N GLY A 6 10.68 17.26 6.72
CA GLY A 6 11.81 17.58 7.58
C GLY A 6 13.17 17.71 6.89
N GLY A 7 13.24 17.65 5.57
CA GLY A 7 14.50 17.74 4.82
C GLY A 7 14.76 16.55 3.91
N ARG A 8 15.94 16.55 3.29
CA ARG A 8 16.35 15.57 2.28
C ARG A 8 17.04 14.35 2.88
N THR A 9 17.54 14.48 4.12
CA THR A 9 18.21 13.38 4.84
C THR A 9 17.49 13.02 6.14
N VAL A 10 17.76 11.82 6.67
CA VAL A 10 17.23 11.40 7.98
C VAL A 10 17.71 12.33 9.09
N THR A 11 18.96 12.80 9.01
CA THR A 11 19.54 13.72 10.00
C THR A 11 18.82 15.06 10.00
N GLU A 12 18.58 15.64 8.82
CA GLU A 12 17.81 16.89 8.69
C GLU A 12 16.39 16.72 9.22
N ALA A 13 15.73 15.60 8.89
CA ALA A 13 14.38 15.33 9.35
C ALA A 13 14.29 15.24 10.88
N LYS A 14 15.26 14.58 11.52
CA LYS A 14 15.33 14.51 12.98
C LYS A 14 15.61 15.86 13.63
N ALA A 15 16.37 16.73 12.97
CA ALA A 15 16.73 18.05 13.50
C ALA A 15 15.61 19.09 13.34
N SER A 16 14.76 18.95 12.32
CA SER A 16 13.77 19.97 11.95
C SER A 16 12.32 19.62 12.32
N ILE A 17 11.95 18.35 12.40
CA ILE A 17 10.58 17.92 12.68
C ILE A 17 10.33 17.93 14.19
N SER A 18 9.24 18.59 14.61
CA SER A 18 8.76 18.48 15.99
C SER A 18 8.15 17.11 16.27
N TYR A 19 8.21 16.65 17.52
CA TYR A 19 7.61 15.38 17.91
C TYR A 19 6.11 15.28 17.54
N ALA A 20 5.34 16.35 17.76
CA ALA A 20 3.92 16.39 17.43
C ALA A 20 3.67 16.19 15.93
N GLU A 21 4.47 16.83 15.08
CA GLU A 21 4.38 16.65 13.63
C GLU A 21 4.78 15.23 13.21
N ALA A 22 5.84 14.67 13.80
CA ALA A 22 6.22 13.29 13.54
C ALA A 22 5.07 12.32 13.85
N MET A 23 4.38 12.51 14.98
CA MET A 23 3.22 11.71 15.35
C MET A 23 2.04 11.87 14.39
N ALA A 24 1.80 13.09 13.88
CA ALA A 24 0.78 13.32 12.85
C ALA A 24 1.09 12.55 11.55
N TRP A 25 2.36 12.53 11.13
CA TRP A 25 2.78 11.76 9.96
C TRP A 25 2.72 10.24 10.18
N VAL A 26 2.98 9.76 11.40
CA VAL A 26 2.74 8.35 11.77
C VAL A 26 1.26 8.00 11.63
N ALA A 27 0.35 8.82 12.16
CA ALA A 27 -1.08 8.60 12.02
C ALA A 27 -1.52 8.60 10.55
N TYR A 28 -1.00 9.54 9.74
CA TYR A 28 -1.24 9.58 8.30
C TYR A 28 -0.79 8.29 7.61
N ARG A 29 0.43 7.82 7.88
CA ARG A 29 0.99 6.57 7.33
C ARG A 29 0.18 5.35 7.71
N ASN A 30 -0.28 5.27 8.96
CA ASN A 30 -1.11 4.14 9.40
C ASN A 30 -2.45 4.10 8.66
N LYS A 31 -3.02 5.26 8.34
CA LYS A 31 -4.29 5.36 7.61
C LYS A 31 -4.16 5.18 6.09
N HIS A 32 -3.08 5.69 5.49
CA HIS A 32 -2.94 5.82 4.03
C HIS A 32 -1.81 4.99 3.43
N GLY A 33 -1.08 4.23 4.24
CA GLY A 33 0.06 3.45 3.81
C GLY A 33 1.32 4.29 3.61
N SER A 34 2.31 3.71 2.93
CA SER A 34 3.63 4.32 2.77
C SER A 34 3.59 5.61 1.95
N PHE A 35 4.64 6.41 2.10
CA PHE A 35 4.91 7.59 1.28
C PHE A 35 5.45 7.27 -0.13
N ASN A 36 5.60 5.99 -0.47
CA ASN A 36 6.15 5.57 -1.74
C ASN A 36 5.16 5.88 -2.88
N LEU A 37 5.49 6.91 -3.67
CA LEU A 37 4.68 7.31 -4.82
C LEU A 37 4.54 6.20 -5.86
N ALA A 38 5.57 5.38 -6.07
CA ALA A 38 5.51 4.26 -7.01
C ALA A 38 4.49 3.19 -6.58
N SER A 39 4.39 2.93 -5.27
CA SER A 39 3.36 2.03 -4.72
C SER A 39 1.94 2.59 -4.93
N ARG A 40 1.77 3.91 -4.85
CA ARG A 40 0.48 4.55 -5.20
C ARG A 40 0.19 4.48 -6.69
N ALA A 41 1.19 4.73 -7.54
CA ALA A 41 1.03 4.61 -9.00
C ALA A 41 0.66 3.18 -9.41
N GLU A 42 1.28 2.17 -8.78
CA GLU A 42 0.92 0.75 -8.93
C GLU A 42 -0.55 0.53 -8.56
N GLN A 43 -1.02 1.04 -7.42
CA GLN A 43 -2.43 0.93 -7.02
C GLN A 43 -3.37 1.57 -8.04
N MET A 44 -3.04 2.74 -8.56
CA MET A 44 -3.86 3.40 -9.58
C MET A 44 -3.94 2.57 -10.87
N GLY A 45 -2.82 2.00 -11.32
CA GLY A 45 -2.78 1.09 -12.47
C GLY A 45 -3.59 -0.19 -12.24
N ALA A 46 -3.46 -0.78 -11.05
CA ALA A 46 -4.19 -1.98 -10.66
C ALA A 46 -5.70 -1.77 -10.67
N ILE A 47 -6.19 -0.60 -10.23
CA ILE A 47 -7.62 -0.27 -10.28
C ILE A 47 -8.12 -0.30 -11.73
N VAL A 48 -7.40 0.33 -12.66
CA VAL A 48 -7.78 0.34 -14.08
C VAL A 48 -7.78 -1.07 -14.67
N ALA A 49 -6.71 -1.84 -14.42
CA ALA A 49 -6.59 -3.22 -14.88
C ALA A 49 -7.73 -4.11 -14.35
N LEU A 50 -8.08 -3.97 -13.07
CA LEU A 50 -9.18 -4.69 -12.45
C LEU A 50 -10.53 -4.36 -13.09
N GLN A 51 -10.80 -3.08 -13.38
CA GLN A 51 -12.04 -2.68 -14.05
C GLN A 51 -12.13 -3.31 -15.44
N VAL A 52 -11.05 -3.28 -16.22
CA VAL A 52 -11.00 -3.94 -17.55
C VAL A 52 -11.23 -5.45 -17.43
N HIS A 53 -10.59 -6.10 -16.46
CA HIS A 53 -10.75 -7.53 -16.23
C HIS A 53 -12.19 -7.90 -15.85
N ARG A 54 -12.83 -7.11 -14.97
CA ARG A 54 -14.23 -7.32 -14.55
C ARG A 54 -15.22 -7.08 -15.69
N MET A 55 -14.98 -6.10 -16.56
CA MET A 55 -15.79 -5.91 -17.77
C MET A 55 -15.72 -7.13 -18.71
N GLY A 56 -14.61 -7.86 -18.71
CA GLY A 56 -14.46 -9.13 -19.43
C GLY A 56 -15.03 -10.37 -18.70
N GLY A 57 -15.74 -10.19 -17.58
CA GLY A 57 -16.29 -11.29 -16.78
C GLY A 57 -15.27 -11.99 -15.86
N GLY A 58 -14.10 -11.40 -15.66
CA GLY A 58 -13.05 -11.95 -14.82
C GLY A 58 -13.30 -11.78 -13.32
N ASN A 59 -12.63 -12.60 -12.51
CA ASN A 59 -12.78 -12.71 -11.06
C ASN A 59 -11.49 -12.41 -10.28
N ALA A 60 -10.50 -11.79 -10.90
CA ALA A 60 -9.28 -11.37 -10.21
C ALA A 60 -9.57 -10.34 -9.11
N GLU A 61 -8.70 -10.33 -8.11
CA GLU A 61 -8.67 -9.35 -7.03
C GLU A 61 -7.69 -8.22 -7.36
N LEU A 62 -7.84 -7.07 -6.70
CA LEU A 62 -6.97 -5.90 -6.94
C LEU A 62 -5.49 -6.25 -6.80
N VAL A 63 -5.16 -7.04 -5.78
CA VAL A 63 -3.79 -7.47 -5.46
C VAL A 63 -3.16 -8.33 -6.56
N ASP A 64 -3.96 -8.98 -7.42
CA ASP A 64 -3.44 -9.77 -8.54
C ASP A 64 -2.79 -8.89 -9.62
N PHE A 65 -3.08 -7.58 -9.59
CA PHE A 65 -2.46 -6.57 -10.46
C PHE A 65 -1.44 -5.69 -9.72
N MET A 66 -1.04 -6.06 -8.50
CA MET A 66 -0.10 -5.30 -7.66
C MET A 66 1.10 -6.19 -7.28
N PRO A 67 2.09 -6.38 -8.17
CA PRO A 67 3.15 -7.39 -8.00
C PRO A 67 4.01 -7.19 -6.74
N HIS A 68 4.08 -5.99 -6.18
CA HIS A 68 4.84 -5.70 -4.96
C HIS A 68 4.00 -5.76 -3.68
N HIS A 69 2.71 -6.10 -3.78
CA HIS A 69 1.84 -6.30 -2.63
C HIS A 69 1.76 -7.78 -2.27
N GLN A 70 1.83 -8.08 -0.97
CA GLN A 70 1.62 -9.44 -0.50
C GLN A 70 0.14 -9.77 -0.59
N LYS A 71 -0.19 -10.83 -1.33
CA LYS A 71 -1.51 -11.45 -1.26
C LYS A 71 -1.63 -12.14 0.10
N THR A 72 -2.50 -11.62 0.96
CA THR A 72 -2.82 -12.31 2.21
C THR A 72 -3.42 -13.66 1.84
N GLY A 73 -2.74 -14.75 2.19
CA GLY A 73 -3.27 -16.09 2.00
C GLY A 73 -4.55 -16.30 2.83
N VAL A 74 -5.30 -17.33 2.50
CA VAL A 74 -6.38 -17.84 3.36
C VAL A 74 -5.77 -18.45 4.63
N SER A 75 -6.50 -18.43 5.74
CA SER A 75 -6.08 -19.19 6.92
C SER A 75 -6.14 -20.69 6.63
N LEU A 76 -5.42 -21.48 7.42
CA LEU A 76 -5.43 -22.94 7.28
C LEU A 76 -6.85 -23.50 7.41
N GLU A 77 -7.62 -22.97 8.36
CA GLU A 77 -9.00 -23.40 8.63
C GLU A 77 -9.91 -23.13 7.43
N THR A 78 -9.82 -21.93 6.83
CA THR A 78 -10.55 -21.59 5.60
C THR A 78 -10.13 -22.48 4.44
N ALA A 79 -8.81 -22.69 4.26
CA ALA A 79 -8.29 -23.55 3.20
C ALA A 79 -8.81 -24.99 3.31
N MET A 80 -8.89 -25.54 4.52
CA MET A 80 -9.41 -26.88 4.76
C MET A 80 -10.91 -26.99 4.47
N ALA A 81 -11.69 -25.93 4.74
CA ALA A 81 -13.12 -25.91 4.47
C ALA A 81 -13.44 -25.83 2.96
N GLU A 82 -12.63 -25.09 2.19
CA GLU A 82 -12.80 -24.92 0.74
C GLU A 82 -12.26 -26.10 -0.10
N TRP A 83 -11.46 -26.99 0.49
CA TRP A 83 -10.83 -28.12 -0.21
C TRP A 83 -11.80 -29.29 -0.51
N VAL A 84 -12.99 -29.30 0.08
CA VAL A 84 -13.99 -30.38 -0.04
C VAL A 84 -14.72 -30.33 -1.39
#